data_AF-A0AAE3GV77-F1
#
_entry.id   AF-A0AAE3GV77-F1
#
_cell.length_a   1.000
_cell.length_b   1.000
_cell.length_c   1.000
_cell.angle_alpha   90.00
_cell.angle_beta   90.00
_cell.angle_gamma   90.00
#
_symmetry.space_group_name_H-M   'P 1'
#
loop_
_entity.id
_entity.type
_entity.pdbx_description
1 polymer ?
#
loop_
_entity_poly.entity_id
_entity_poly.type
_entity_poly.pdbx_seq_one_letter_code
_entity_poly.pdbx_strand_id
1 'polypeptide(L)'
;MDENLTDEDMKQLKDYNFFDPEVIECPYQFYKLAREQAPVMELPSTIPTTKLFLVTRYDLVIEILKNVEVFSSNFSSLLNGKKEQDAELQKIAAQGWPQVNTLLTAAGTRSISGVSKQSLHNLPC
;
A
#
# COMPACT_ATOMS: atom_id res chain seq x y z
N MET A 1 0.09 -44.07 -5.17
CA MET A 1 -0.96 -43.10 -4.79
C MET A 1 -0.21 -41.86 -4.35
N ASP A 2 -0.74 -40.70 -4.68
CA ASP A 2 -0.19 -39.34 -4.44
C ASP A 2 0.33 -38.65 -5.71
N GLU A 3 -0.54 -38.53 -6.71
CA GLU A 3 -0.48 -37.45 -7.70
C GLU A 3 -1.78 -36.66 -7.60
N ASN A 4 -1.75 -35.59 -6.81
CA ASN A 4 -2.65 -34.46 -6.96
C ASN A 4 -1.81 -33.22 -6.70
N LEU A 5 -0.99 -32.87 -7.69
CA LEU A 5 -0.38 -31.56 -7.80
C LEU A 5 -1.52 -30.58 -8.11
N THR A 6 -1.89 -29.76 -7.14
CA THR A 6 -2.99 -28.80 -7.30
C THR A 6 -2.56 -27.69 -8.26
N ASP A 7 -3.48 -27.19 -9.09
CA ASP A 7 -3.25 -26.07 -10.04
C ASP A 7 -2.68 -24.80 -9.36
N GLU A 8 -2.78 -24.71 -8.02
CA GLU A 8 -2.19 -23.68 -7.16
C GLU A 8 -0.64 -23.66 -7.19
N ASP A 9 0.01 -24.80 -7.41
CA ASP A 9 1.47 -24.94 -7.33
C ASP A 9 2.22 -24.45 -8.58
N MET A 10 1.51 -24.10 -9.66
CA MET A 10 2.10 -23.68 -10.94
C MET A 10 2.05 -22.16 -11.21
N LYS A 11 1.37 -21.37 -10.37
CA LYS A 11 1.30 -19.92 -10.57
C LYS A 11 2.65 -19.25 -10.33
N GLN A 12 3.10 -18.45 -11.29
CA GLN A 12 4.30 -17.62 -11.18
C GLN A 12 3.92 -16.21 -10.73
N LEU A 13 4.88 -15.45 -10.19
CA LEU A 13 4.62 -14.09 -9.72
C LEU A 13 4.01 -13.19 -10.80
N LYS A 14 4.42 -13.38 -12.06
CA LYS A 14 3.93 -12.62 -13.23
C LYS A 14 2.43 -12.80 -13.51
N ASP A 15 1.84 -13.87 -12.98
CA ASP A 15 0.43 -14.20 -13.18
C ASP A 15 -0.47 -13.48 -12.15
N TYR A 16 0.13 -12.82 -11.15
CA TYR A 16 -0.57 -12.07 -10.12
C TYR A 16 -0.61 -10.57 -10.43
N ASN A 17 -1.78 -9.97 -10.19
CA ASN A 17 -1.92 -8.53 -10.05
C ASN A 17 -2.09 -8.19 -8.57
N PHE A 18 -1.20 -7.37 -8.01
CA PHE A 18 -1.26 -6.95 -6.61
C PHE A 18 -2.56 -6.22 -6.24
N PHE A 19 -3.20 -5.54 -7.20
CA PHE A 19 -4.44 -4.80 -6.99
C PHE A 19 -5.71 -5.63 -7.21
N ASP A 20 -5.57 -6.92 -7.51
CA ASP A 20 -6.71 -7.82 -7.67
C ASP A 20 -7.38 -8.07 -6.30
N PRO A 21 -8.71 -7.87 -6.17
CA PRO A 21 -9.43 -8.14 -4.93
C PRO A 21 -9.19 -9.54 -4.35
N GLU A 22 -9.10 -10.57 -5.20
CA GLU A 22 -8.89 -11.95 -4.73
C GLU A 22 -7.48 -12.13 -4.12
N VAL A 23 -6.49 -11.44 -4.70
CA VAL A 23 -5.11 -11.43 -4.19
C VAL A 23 -5.02 -10.64 -2.89
N ILE A 24 -5.78 -9.55 -2.77
CA ILE A 24 -5.84 -8.75 -1.54
C ILE A 24 -6.49 -9.54 -0.39
N GLU A 25 -7.52 -10.32 -0.69
CA GLU A 25 -8.22 -11.16 0.29
C GLU A 25 -7.34 -12.32 0.78
N CYS A 26 -6.61 -12.98 -0.13
CA CYS A 26 -5.70 -14.07 0.19
C CYS A 26 -4.27 -13.84 -0.37
N PRO A 27 -3.43 -13.04 0.32
CA PRO A 27 -2.17 -12.57 -0.27
C PRO A 27 -0.96 -13.48 0.01
N TYR A 28 -1.11 -14.56 0.77
CA TYR A 28 0.03 -15.33 1.28
C TYR A 28 0.86 -15.98 0.17
N GLN A 29 0.19 -16.57 -0.83
CA GLN A 29 0.87 -17.20 -1.96
C GLN A 29 1.61 -16.17 -2.82
N PHE A 30 0.95 -15.04 -3.11
CA PHE A 30 1.60 -13.91 -3.79
C PHE A 30 2.87 -13.45 -3.05
N TYR A 31 2.78 -13.21 -1.73
CA TYR A 31 3.93 -12.76 -0.96
C TYR A 31 5.06 -13.79 -0.86
N LYS A 32 4.74 -15.08 -0.87
CA LYS A 32 5.74 -16.15 -0.94
C LYS A 32 6.55 -16.03 -2.24
N LEU A 33 5.86 -15.99 -3.38
CA LEU A 33 6.49 -15.86 -4.69
C LEU A 33 7.24 -14.52 -4.85
N ALA A 34 6.67 -13.42 -4.35
CA ALA A 34 7.30 -12.11 -4.39
C ALA A 34 8.63 -12.09 -3.63
N ARG A 35 8.71 -12.68 -2.44
CA ARG A 35 9.96 -12.73 -1.67
C ARG A 35 11.06 -13.55 -2.36
N GLU A 36 10.69 -14.59 -3.08
CA GLU A 36 11.60 -15.50 -3.77
C GLU A 36 12.07 -14.95 -5.13
N GLN A 37 11.15 -14.37 -5.90
CA GLN A 37 11.38 -14.03 -7.31
C GLN A 37 11.67 -12.54 -7.53
N ALA A 38 10.99 -11.64 -6.82
CA ALA A 38 11.13 -10.18 -6.99
C ALA A 38 10.84 -9.45 -5.66
N PRO A 39 11.78 -9.45 -4.70
CA PRO A 39 11.54 -8.90 -3.36
C PRO A 39 11.34 -7.37 -3.32
N VAL A 40 11.70 -6.68 -4.41
CA VAL A 40 11.39 -5.28 -4.70
C VAL A 40 10.81 -5.23 -6.11
N MET A 41 9.55 -4.82 -6.24
CA MET A 41 8.86 -4.74 -7.53
C MET A 41 8.22 -3.38 -7.75
N GLU A 42 8.30 -2.86 -8.98
CA GLU A 42 7.60 -1.64 -9.38
C GLU A 42 6.12 -1.96 -9.60
N LEU A 43 5.24 -1.22 -8.94
CA LEU A 43 3.80 -1.31 -9.12
C LEU A 43 3.30 -0.18 -10.04
N PRO A 44 2.19 -0.41 -10.75
CA PRO A 44 1.48 0.66 -11.44
C PRO A 44 1.18 1.83 -10.49
N SER A 45 1.60 3.03 -10.89
CA SER A 45 1.33 4.28 -10.17
C SER A 45 0.31 5.10 -10.93
N THR A 46 -0.65 5.68 -10.21
CA THR A 46 -1.64 6.60 -10.77
C THR A 46 -1.08 8.01 -10.99
N ILE A 47 0.13 8.28 -10.48
CA ILE A 47 0.83 9.56 -10.60
C ILE A 47 1.90 9.42 -11.69
N PRO A 48 1.78 10.12 -12.84
CA PRO A 48 2.65 9.89 -14.01
C PRO A 48 4.15 10.09 -13.77
N THR A 49 4.51 10.92 -12.79
CA THR A 49 5.90 11.29 -12.50
C THR A 49 6.51 10.49 -11.34
N THR A 50 5.74 9.61 -10.70
CA THR A 50 6.16 8.92 -9.48
C THR A 50 6.09 7.42 -9.67
N LYS A 51 7.17 6.73 -9.30
CA LYS A 51 7.22 5.28 -9.24
C LYS A 51 6.75 4.79 -7.88
N LEU A 52 5.99 3.70 -7.86
CA LEU A 52 5.59 3.00 -6.65
C LEU A 52 6.35 1.67 -6.58
N PHE A 53 6.93 1.36 -5.43
CA PHE A 53 7.62 0.09 -5.21
C PHE A 53 6.98 -0.67 -4.06
N LEU A 54 6.79 -1.97 -4.25
CA LEU A 54 6.42 -2.92 -3.21
C LEU A 54 7.66 -3.69 -2.75
N VAL A 55 7.90 -3.68 -1.44
CA VAL A 55 9.03 -4.39 -0.80
C VAL A 55 8.47 -5.47 0.13
N THR A 56 8.85 -6.72 -0.09
CA THR A 56 8.23 -7.88 0.60
C THR A 56 9.18 -8.65 1.51
N ARG A 57 10.49 -8.44 1.38
CA ARG A 57 11.52 -9.12 2.17
C ARG A 57 11.76 -8.43 3.51
N TYR A 58 11.79 -9.21 4.59
CA TYR A 58 11.86 -8.71 5.96
C TYR A 58 13.10 -7.85 6.22
N ASP A 59 14.28 -8.29 5.77
CA ASP A 59 15.54 -7.57 5.92
C ASP A 59 15.50 -6.18 5.28
N LEU A 60 14.96 -6.09 4.06
CA LEU A 60 14.80 -4.82 3.34
C LEU A 60 13.78 -3.90 4.01
N VAL A 61 12.66 -4.45 4.49
CA VAL A 61 11.65 -3.68 5.21
C VAL A 61 12.26 -3.06 6.48
N ILE A 62 13.04 -3.83 7.25
CA ILE A 62 13.70 -3.33 8.44
C ILE A 62 14.73 -2.25 8.12
N GLU A 63 15.49 -2.40 7.02
CA GLU A 63 16.44 -1.38 6.58
C GLU A 63 15.73 -0.05 6.22
N ILE A 64 14.65 -0.14 5.45
CA ILE A 64 13.82 1.02 5.06
C ILE A 64 13.28 1.73 6.30
N LEU A 65 12.70 0.97 7.23
CA LEU A 65 12.10 1.52 8.45
C LEU A 65 13.13 2.19 9.37
N LYS A 66 14.40 1.78 9.32
CA LYS A 66 15.47 2.39 10.10
C LYS A 66 16.01 3.68 9.47
N ASN A 67 15.87 3.86 8.16
CA ASN A 67 16.47 4.96 7.42
C ASN A 67 15.42 6.01 6.99
N VAL A 68 14.78 6.64 7.96
CA VAL A 68 13.69 7.61 7.75
C VAL A 68 14.13 8.91 7.05
N GLU A 69 15.42 9.23 7.06
CA GLU A 69 15.97 10.38 6.32
C GLU A 69 15.92 10.15 4.81
N VAL A 70 16.10 8.89 4.37
CA VAL A 70 15.97 8.48 2.97
C VAL A 70 14.52 8.09 2.64
N PHE A 71 13.87 7.34 3.52
CA PHE A 71 12.51 6.84 3.35
C PHE A 71 11.53 7.58 4.27
N SER A 72 11.22 8.81 3.87
CA SER A 72 10.35 9.68 4.64
C SER A 72 8.91 9.16 4.72
N SER A 73 8.31 9.25 5.92
CA SER A 73 6.87 9.05 6.11
C SER A 73 6.06 10.31 5.76
N ASN A 74 6.70 11.40 5.32
CA ASN A 74 6.00 12.60 4.85
C ASN A 74 5.49 12.38 3.42
N PHE A 75 4.23 12.00 3.30
CA PHE A 75 3.58 11.74 2.01
C PHE A 75 2.48 12.77 1.68
N SER A 76 2.48 13.95 2.31
CA SER A 76 1.45 14.98 2.10
C SER A 76 1.38 15.45 0.65
N SER A 77 2.53 15.60 0.00
CA SER A 77 2.59 15.98 -1.41
C SER A 77 1.94 14.94 -2.32
N LEU A 78 1.95 13.65 -1.94
CA LEU A 78 1.26 12.58 -2.66
C LEU A 78 -0.25 12.60 -2.37
N LEU A 79 -0.67 12.91 -1.15
CA LEU A 79 -2.08 13.00 -0.75
C LEU A 79 -2.82 14.21 -1.30
N ASN A 80 -2.15 15.34 -1.42
CA ASN A 80 -2.79 16.60 -1.77
C ASN A 80 -3.28 16.63 -3.24
N GLY A 81 -2.72 15.77 -4.10
CA GLY A 81 -3.15 15.61 -5.49
C GLY A 81 -3.30 16.94 -6.23
N LYS A 82 -4.34 17.08 -7.05
CA LYS A 82 -4.65 18.33 -7.78
C LYS A 82 -5.20 19.45 -6.88
N LYS A 83 -5.57 19.17 -5.62
CA LYS A 83 -6.16 20.19 -4.72
C LYS A 83 -5.17 21.27 -4.33
N GLU A 84 -3.87 20.95 -4.38
CA GLU A 84 -2.80 21.92 -4.12
C GLU A 84 -2.68 22.99 -5.20
N GLN A 85 -3.29 22.80 -6.38
CA GLN A 85 -3.17 23.72 -7.53
C GLN A 85 -4.39 24.62 -7.72
N ASP A 86 -5.44 24.45 -6.92
CA ASP A 86 -6.67 25.24 -7.02
C ASP A 86 -6.59 26.48 -6.11
N ALA A 87 -6.57 27.66 -6.74
CA ALA A 87 -6.43 28.94 -6.05
C ALA A 87 -7.61 29.26 -5.12
N GLU A 88 -8.81 28.74 -5.38
CA GLU A 88 -9.97 28.92 -4.49
C GLU A 88 -9.84 28.04 -3.25
N LEU A 89 -9.40 26.78 -3.41
CA LEU A 89 -9.16 25.88 -2.30
C LEU A 89 -8.02 26.38 -1.40
N GLN A 90 -6.96 26.95 -1.97
CA GLN A 90 -5.87 27.55 -1.20
C GLN A 90 -6.34 28.73 -0.35
N LYS A 91 -7.21 29.60 -0.89
CA LYS A 91 -7.78 30.74 -0.14
C LYS A 91 -8.64 30.29 1.04
N ILE A 92 -9.42 29.22 0.86
CA ILE A 92 -10.24 28.63 1.94
C ILE A 92 -9.33 27.96 2.98
N ALA A 93 -8.32 27.22 2.55
CA ALA A 93 -7.36 26.57 3.45
C ALA A 93 -6.59 27.59 4.30
N ALA A 94 -6.23 28.75 3.73
CA ALA A 94 -5.53 29.83 4.43
C ALA A 94 -6.37 30.50 5.53
N GLN A 95 -7.71 30.39 5.46
CA GLN A 95 -8.62 30.88 6.50
C GLN A 95 -8.81 29.88 7.64
N GLY A 96 -8.36 28.63 7.46
CA GLY A 96 -8.50 27.53 8.42
C GLY A 96 -7.24 27.28 9.25
N TRP A 97 -7.28 26.23 10.07
CA TRP A 97 -6.11 25.76 10.82
C TRP A 97 -5.15 24.98 9.91
N PRO A 98 -3.83 25.16 10.09
CA PRO A 98 -2.84 24.45 9.28
C PRO A 98 -3.01 22.94 9.44
N GLN A 99 -3.08 22.25 8.31
CA GLN A 99 -3.14 20.79 8.29
C GLN A 99 -1.75 20.25 8.63
N VAL A 100 -1.57 19.82 9.88
CA VAL A 100 -0.34 19.16 10.30
C VAL A 100 -0.45 17.67 10.05
N ASN A 101 0.61 17.08 9.50
CA ASN A 101 0.71 15.64 9.42
C ASN A 101 0.74 15.06 10.82
N THR A 102 -0.20 14.18 11.11
CA THR A 102 -0.10 13.35 12.31
C THR A 102 0.57 12.04 11.94
N LEU A 103 1.26 11.41 12.90
CA LEU A 103 2.04 10.18 12.69
C LEU A 103 1.23 8.98 12.17
N LEU A 104 -0.11 9.07 12.16
CA LEU A 104 -0.99 7.98 11.76
C LEU A 104 -1.77 8.26 10.46
N THR A 105 -2.24 9.48 10.20
CA THR A 105 -2.95 9.87 8.95
C THR A 105 -3.11 11.40 8.88
N ALA A 106 -3.02 12.03 7.70
CA ALA A 106 -3.45 13.42 7.50
C ALA A 106 -4.95 13.56 7.86
N ALA A 107 -5.27 14.35 8.90
CA ALA A 107 -6.61 14.46 9.43
C ALA A 107 -7.52 15.34 8.54
N GLY A 108 -7.99 14.78 7.43
CA GLY A 108 -9.08 15.36 6.63
C GLY A 108 -10.46 15.01 7.21
N THR A 109 -11.16 16.04 7.70
CA THR A 109 -12.60 16.18 8.01
C THR A 109 -13.50 14.92 8.11
N ARG A 110 -13.99 14.67 9.34
CA ARG A 110 -15.30 14.12 9.78
C ARG A 110 -15.66 12.65 9.46
N SER A 111 -15.49 11.81 10.48
CA SER A 111 -16.35 10.72 10.99
C SER A 111 -17.30 10.00 10.01
N ILE A 112 -16.94 8.76 9.65
CA ILE A 112 -17.89 7.65 9.62
C ILE A 112 -17.43 6.58 10.60
N SER A 113 -18.29 6.29 11.57
CA SER A 113 -18.17 5.20 12.54
C SER A 113 -18.31 3.85 11.84
N GLY A 114 -17.42 2.92 12.15
CA GLY A 114 -17.66 1.48 11.93
C GLY A 114 -16.55 0.77 11.19
N VAL A 115 -15.41 0.55 11.85
CA VAL A 115 -14.51 -0.55 11.46
C VAL A 115 -14.75 -1.69 12.44
N SER A 116 -15.55 -2.66 12.02
CA SER A 116 -15.61 -3.95 12.69
C SER A 116 -14.26 -4.63 12.50
N LYS A 117 -13.63 -5.05 13.59
CA LYS A 117 -12.45 -5.91 13.55
C LYS A 117 -12.88 -7.24 12.91
N GLN A 118 -12.64 -7.39 11.62
CA GLN A 118 -12.69 -8.71 11.01
C GLN A 118 -11.50 -9.51 11.56
N SER A 119 -11.80 -10.52 12.36
CA SER A 119 -10.83 -11.49 12.85
C SER A 119 -10.38 -12.33 11.65
N LEU A 120 -9.22 -12.02 11.10
CA LEU A 120 -8.61 -12.68 9.95
C LEU A 120 -8.07 -14.10 10.25
N HIS A 121 -8.37 -14.67 11.42
CA HIS A 121 -7.73 -15.93 11.86
C HIS A 121 -8.28 -17.19 11.18
N ASN A 122 -9.45 -17.13 10.51
CA ASN A 122 -10.14 -18.32 9.98
C ASN A 122 -10.77 -18.13 8.58
N LEU A 123 -10.35 -17.14 7.78
CA LEU A 123 -10.79 -17.08 6.39
C LEU A 123 -9.99 -18.12 5.59
N PRO A 124 -10.65 -19.09 4.93
CA PRO A 124 -9.94 -19.98 4.02
C PRO A 124 -9.45 -19.16 2.83
N CYS A 125 -8.14 -18.97 2.80
CA CYS A 125 -7.41 -19.43 1.64
C CYS A 125 -7.53 -20.97 1.64
#